data_AF-A0A7K3M1U3-F1
#
_entry.id   AF-A0A7K3M1U3-F1
#
_cell.length_a   1.000
_cell.length_b   1.000
_cell.length_c   1.000
_cell.angle_alpha   90.00
_cell.angle_beta   90.00
_cell.angle_gamma   90.00
#
_symmetry.space_group_name_H-M   'P 1'
#
loop_
_entity.id
_entity.type
_entity.pdbx_description
1 polymer ?
#
loop_
_entity_poly.entity_id
_entity_poly.type
_entity_poly.pdbx_seq_one_letter_code
_entity_poly.pdbx_strand_id
1 'polypeptide(L)'
;MMLEAALRCASSGLPVFPCVPGAKRPLIQRGFYAATTALDEILDWWTRWPEANLAMPTGRHGGRVTFDVVDIDVHSGGNGYPQMKKLGDAGLLDGWTHMVRTPSGGVHIYYPGTTQRNGTLPGAHVDFRSTGGYVLLPPSSISVRGHLSPYVTVATSSQPSAPVNWEAIREHVMEIGPGRRPAARTPISNMENASPERVVATLARYVAQTPEGNRNDVLYWASCRAAERGVRDARPLLEAALRAGLEQREAARTIYSAYRRIAADGPVHEYPSPHQSRREDGRREYPQP
;
A
#
# COMPACT_ATOMS: atom_id res chain seq x y z
N MET A 1 8.61 -6.67 30.15
CA MET A 1 8.16 -5.57 29.25
C MET A 1 7.62 -6.05 27.90
N MET A 2 8.42 -6.63 27.00
CA MET A 2 7.94 -7.00 25.65
C MET A 2 6.97 -8.18 25.64
N LEU A 3 7.34 -9.28 26.33
CA LEU A 3 6.47 -10.44 26.51
C LEU A 3 5.12 -10.04 27.12
N GLU A 4 5.13 -9.25 28.19
CA GLU A 4 3.89 -8.77 28.82
C GLU A 4 3.01 -7.98 27.84
N ALA A 5 3.60 -7.16 26.96
CA ALA A 5 2.85 -6.45 25.93
C ALA A 5 2.23 -7.43 24.92
N ALA A 6 3.00 -8.43 24.47
CA ALA A 6 2.51 -9.47 23.57
C ALA A 6 1.33 -10.25 24.18
N LEU A 7 1.45 -10.65 25.45
CA LEU A 7 0.39 -11.33 26.19
C LEU A 7 -0.85 -10.45 26.38
N ARG A 8 -0.69 -9.15 26.67
CA ARG A 8 -1.83 -8.21 26.77
C ARG A 8 -2.58 -8.07 25.44
N CYS A 9 -1.86 -7.99 24.32
CA CYS A 9 -2.47 -7.97 22.99
C CYS A 9 -3.26 -9.25 22.72
N ALA A 10 -2.64 -10.42 22.95
CA ALA A 10 -3.26 -11.71 22.71
C ALA A 10 -4.49 -11.96 23.59
N SER A 11 -4.43 -11.60 24.88
CA SER A 11 -5.57 -11.67 25.80
C SER A 11 -6.72 -10.74 25.39
N SER A 12 -6.42 -9.67 24.64
CA SER A 12 -7.41 -8.79 24.01
C SER A 12 -7.90 -9.30 22.64
N GLY A 13 -7.49 -10.50 22.24
CA GLY A 13 -7.86 -11.11 20.97
C GLY A 13 -7.07 -10.62 19.75
N LEU A 14 -6.02 -9.82 19.94
CA LEU A 14 -5.15 -9.34 18.86
C LEU A 14 -4.05 -10.37 18.58
N PRO A 15 -4.00 -10.96 17.36
CA PRO A 15 -2.93 -11.87 17.00
C PRO A 15 -1.61 -11.11 16.89
N VAL A 16 -0.54 -11.70 17.41
CA VAL A 16 0.80 -11.09 17.43
C VAL A 16 1.87 -12.05 16.95
N PHE A 17 3.05 -11.53 16.63
CA PHE A 17 4.23 -12.32 16.27
C PHE A 17 5.53 -11.56 16.57
N PRO A 18 6.65 -12.28 16.77
CA PRO A 18 7.95 -11.68 17.06
C PRO A 18 8.70 -11.26 15.79
N CYS A 19 9.39 -10.14 15.88
CA CYS A 19 10.29 -9.57 14.88
C CYS A 19 11.72 -9.46 15.42
N VAL A 20 12.70 -9.41 14.53
CA VAL A 20 14.12 -9.25 14.85
C VAL A 20 14.31 -7.98 15.72
N PRO A 21 15.06 -8.06 16.84
CA PRO A 21 15.37 -6.89 17.66
C PRO A 21 15.96 -5.76 16.81
N GLY A 22 15.48 -4.54 17.00
CA GLY A 22 15.95 -3.37 16.23
C GLY A 22 15.54 -3.34 14.75
N ALA A 23 14.72 -4.28 14.28
CA ALA A 23 14.26 -4.34 12.89
C ALA A 23 12.78 -4.75 12.77
N LYS A 24 12.25 -4.68 11.53
CA LYS A 24 10.84 -5.00 11.22
C LYS A 24 10.60 -6.41 10.67
N ARG A 25 11.66 -7.22 10.53
CA ARG A 25 11.60 -8.54 9.88
C ARG A 25 11.08 -9.60 10.86
N PRO A 26 10.09 -10.45 10.50
CA PRO A 26 9.62 -11.54 11.36
C PRO A 26 10.73 -12.55 11.70
N LEU A 27 10.67 -13.13 12.90
CA LEU A 27 11.55 -14.23 13.34
C LEU A 27 10.99 -15.63 13.05
N ILE A 28 9.69 -15.72 12.81
CA ILE A 28 8.97 -16.99 12.64
C ILE A 28 8.81 -17.41 11.17
N GLN A 29 8.72 -18.72 10.96
CA GLN A 29 8.42 -19.30 9.64
C GLN A 29 7.03 -18.84 9.19
N ARG A 30 6.87 -18.60 7.88
CA ARG A 30 5.66 -18.00 7.27
C ARG A 30 5.40 -16.53 7.66
N GLY A 31 6.28 -15.91 8.45
CA GLY A 31 6.21 -14.49 8.79
C GLY A 31 4.92 -14.11 9.54
N PHE A 32 4.37 -12.92 9.24
CA PHE A 32 3.15 -12.44 9.91
C PHE A 32 1.92 -13.32 9.67
N TYR A 33 1.95 -14.23 8.68
CA TYR A 33 0.84 -15.15 8.43
C TYR A 33 0.65 -16.21 9.52
N ALA A 34 1.64 -16.36 10.41
CA ALA A 34 1.60 -17.24 11.57
C ALA A 34 1.32 -16.47 12.88
N ALA A 35 0.83 -15.22 12.80
CA ALA A 35 0.45 -14.47 13.99
C ALA A 35 -0.65 -15.21 14.78
N THR A 36 -0.52 -15.23 16.10
CA THR A 36 -1.35 -16.07 16.98
C THR A 36 -1.87 -15.29 18.17
N THR A 37 -2.96 -15.77 18.76
CA THR A 37 -3.43 -15.34 20.10
C THR A 37 -3.20 -16.41 21.16
N ALA A 38 -2.58 -17.54 20.79
CA ALA A 38 -2.29 -18.63 21.71
C ALA A 38 -1.17 -18.22 22.68
N LEU A 39 -1.50 -18.17 23.98
CA LEU A 39 -0.61 -17.60 24.99
C LEU A 39 0.64 -18.45 25.21
N ASP A 40 0.50 -19.77 25.13
CA ASP A 40 1.59 -20.75 25.19
C ASP A 40 2.60 -20.54 24.04
N GLU A 41 2.11 -20.42 22.81
CA GLU A 41 2.97 -20.16 21.64
C GLU A 41 3.71 -18.82 21.76
N ILE A 42 3.05 -17.77 22.26
CA ILE A 42 3.65 -16.46 22.50
C ILE A 42 4.70 -16.53 23.63
N LEU A 43 4.41 -17.25 24.71
CA LEU A 43 5.36 -17.48 25.80
C LEU A 43 6.62 -18.17 25.28
N ASP A 44 6.46 -19.20 24.45
CA ASP A 44 7.58 -19.94 23.86
C ASP A 44 8.44 -19.05 22.96
N TRP A 45 7.81 -18.22 22.11
CA TRP A 45 8.53 -17.29 21.24
C TRP A 45 9.37 -16.28 22.01
N TRP A 46 8.82 -15.66 23.05
CA TRP A 46 9.54 -14.65 23.83
C TRP A 46 10.48 -15.27 24.88
N THR A 47 10.28 -16.53 25.25
CA THR A 47 11.30 -17.30 25.99
C THR A 47 12.53 -17.55 25.11
N ARG A 48 12.30 -17.88 23.83
CA ARG A 48 13.39 -18.11 22.86
C ARG A 48 14.08 -16.80 22.42
N TRP A 49 13.32 -15.72 22.26
CA TRP A 49 13.83 -14.41 21.82
C TRP A 49 13.32 -13.28 22.74
N PRO A 50 13.93 -13.10 23.93
CA PRO A 50 13.45 -12.14 24.92
C PRO A 50 13.40 -10.69 24.44
N GLU A 51 14.28 -10.33 23.50
CA GLU A 51 14.41 -8.98 22.93
C GLU A 51 13.62 -8.78 21.63
N ALA A 52 12.89 -9.79 21.16
CA ALA A 52 12.16 -9.71 19.89
C ALA A 52 11.14 -8.57 19.90
N ASN A 53 11.11 -7.79 18.83
CA ASN A 53 10.07 -6.78 18.61
C ASN A 53 8.69 -7.43 18.51
N LEU A 54 7.66 -6.72 18.96
CA LEU A 54 6.27 -7.11 18.87
C LEU A 54 5.60 -6.51 17.62
N ALA A 55 4.96 -7.37 16.83
CA ALA A 55 4.20 -6.94 15.66
C ALA A 55 2.82 -7.63 15.58
N MET A 56 1.94 -7.04 14.78
CA MET A 56 0.56 -7.49 14.57
C MET A 56 0.18 -7.34 13.08
N PRO A 57 -0.53 -8.31 12.49
CA PRO A 57 -1.09 -8.18 11.14
C PRO A 57 -2.19 -7.12 11.11
N THR A 58 -2.33 -6.40 10.00
CA THR A 58 -3.36 -5.37 9.81
C THR A 58 -4.57 -5.88 9.02
N GLY A 59 -5.70 -5.20 9.17
CA GLY A 59 -6.97 -5.56 8.51
C GLY A 59 -7.46 -6.96 8.86
N ARG A 60 -7.97 -7.69 7.86
CA ARG A 60 -8.43 -9.07 8.04
C ARG A 60 -7.26 -10.05 7.97
N HIS A 61 -7.12 -10.86 9.01
CA HIS A 61 -6.10 -11.91 9.12
C HIS A 61 -6.63 -13.15 9.84
N GLY A 62 -6.45 -14.34 9.27
CA GLY A 62 -6.79 -15.60 9.95
C GLY A 62 -8.26 -15.71 10.41
N GLY A 63 -9.19 -15.12 9.65
CA GLY A 63 -10.62 -15.06 10.03
C GLY A 63 -10.98 -13.98 11.07
N ARG A 64 -9.99 -13.23 11.57
CA ARG A 64 -10.15 -12.13 12.53
C ARG A 64 -9.92 -10.79 11.84
N VAL A 65 -10.43 -9.72 12.44
CA VAL A 65 -10.18 -8.34 12.01
C VAL A 65 -9.42 -7.64 13.13
N THR A 66 -8.29 -7.01 12.78
CA THR A 66 -7.46 -6.24 13.70
C THR A 66 -7.70 -4.74 13.48
N PHE A 67 -6.66 -3.99 13.13
CA PHE A 67 -6.71 -2.56 12.84
C PHE A 67 -6.21 -2.31 11.42
N ASP A 68 -6.80 -1.29 10.81
CA ASP A 68 -6.21 -0.62 9.67
C ASP A 68 -5.34 0.54 10.19
N VAL A 69 -4.29 0.89 9.45
CA VAL A 69 -3.35 1.94 9.84
C VAL A 69 -3.07 2.84 8.67
N VAL A 70 -3.28 4.14 8.85
CA VAL A 70 -2.71 5.19 8.00
C VAL A 70 -1.35 5.56 8.60
N ASP A 71 -0.28 5.33 7.84
CA ASP A 71 1.10 5.57 8.25
C ASP A 71 1.61 6.84 7.57
N ILE A 72 1.82 7.89 8.38
CA ILE A 72 2.35 9.18 7.94
C ILE A 72 3.86 9.15 8.09
N ASP A 73 4.56 9.07 6.97
CA ASP A 73 6.00 8.86 6.94
C ASP A 73 6.81 10.16 7.06
N VAL A 74 7.99 10.03 7.66
CA VAL A 74 9.02 11.08 7.70
C VAL A 74 10.36 10.44 7.34
N HIS A 75 11.03 10.98 6.32
CA HIS A 75 12.38 10.56 5.96
C HIS A 75 13.15 11.71 5.28
N SER A 76 14.39 11.45 4.85
CA SER A 76 15.22 12.46 4.18
C SER A 76 14.65 13.00 2.86
N GLY A 77 13.72 12.25 2.24
CA GLY A 77 13.10 12.59 0.96
C GLY A 77 11.80 13.36 1.09
N GLY A 78 11.31 13.64 2.31
CA GLY A 78 10.07 14.37 2.55
C GLY A 78 9.34 13.89 3.79
N ASN A 79 8.19 14.52 4.07
CA ASN A 79 7.35 14.18 5.21
C ASN A 79 5.87 14.31 4.87
N GLY A 80 5.05 13.43 5.45
CA GLY A 80 3.62 13.32 5.18
C GLY A 80 2.74 14.26 6.01
N TYR A 81 3.28 15.01 6.98
CA TYR A 81 2.50 15.89 7.85
C TYR A 81 1.69 16.97 7.09
N PRO A 82 2.20 17.62 6.03
CA PRO A 82 1.41 18.50 5.19
C PRO A 82 0.20 17.81 4.58
N GLN A 83 0.35 16.55 4.14
CA GLN A 83 -0.77 15.78 3.60
C GLN A 83 -1.73 15.33 4.70
N MET A 84 -1.22 14.91 5.85
CA MET A 84 -2.02 14.59 7.04
C MET A 84 -2.92 15.77 7.41
N LYS A 85 -2.39 17.01 7.42
CA LYS A 85 -3.20 18.21 7.69
C LYS A 85 -4.32 18.37 6.67
N LYS A 86 -4.02 18.27 5.37
CA LYS A 86 -5.04 18.39 4.29
C LYS A 86 -6.14 17.34 4.41
N LEU A 87 -5.76 16.10 4.69
CA LEU A 87 -6.72 15.01 4.88
C LEU A 87 -7.57 15.21 6.13
N GLY A 88 -6.98 15.72 7.22
CA GLY A 88 -7.70 16.09 8.44
C GLY A 88 -8.67 17.24 8.22
N ASP A 89 -8.25 18.32 7.53
CA ASP A 89 -9.11 19.45 7.18
C ASP A 89 -10.30 19.01 6.29
N ALA A 90 -10.13 17.93 5.53
CA ALA A 90 -11.17 17.32 4.70
C ALA A 90 -12.04 16.27 5.43
N GLY A 91 -11.80 16.01 6.72
CA GLY A 91 -12.51 15.00 7.51
C GLY A 91 -12.20 13.54 7.13
N LEU A 92 -11.13 13.30 6.37
CA LEU A 92 -10.78 11.97 5.85
C LEU A 92 -9.94 11.13 6.83
N LEU A 93 -9.53 11.71 7.97
CA LEU A 93 -8.77 11.01 9.02
C LEU A 93 -9.57 10.83 10.32
N ASP A 94 -10.87 11.13 10.32
CA ASP A 94 -11.75 10.97 11.48
C ASP A 94 -12.02 9.49 11.82
N GLY A 95 -12.46 9.22 13.05
CA GLY A 95 -12.82 7.86 13.50
C GLY A 95 -11.64 6.98 13.96
N TRP A 96 -10.47 7.59 14.19
CA TRP A 96 -9.28 6.89 14.70
C TRP A 96 -9.41 6.47 16.18
N THR A 97 -8.67 5.44 16.58
CA THR A 97 -8.65 4.88 17.94
C THR A 97 -7.35 5.16 18.69
N HIS A 98 -6.21 4.98 18.01
CA HIS A 98 -4.88 5.18 18.61
C HIS A 98 -3.96 5.92 17.65
N MET A 99 -3.04 6.71 18.20
CA MET A 99 -1.91 7.26 17.46
C MET A 99 -0.60 6.80 18.08
N VAL A 100 0.31 6.32 17.25
CA VAL A 100 1.62 5.83 17.66
C VAL A 100 2.69 6.56 16.86
N ARG A 101 3.55 7.32 17.55
CA ARG A 101 4.72 7.93 16.94
C ARG A 101 5.69 6.84 16.49
N THR A 102 6.15 6.93 15.25
CA THR A 102 7.08 5.98 14.67
C THR A 102 8.54 6.40 14.95
N PRO A 103 9.47 5.43 14.93
CA PRO A 103 10.90 5.71 15.12
C PRO A 103 11.52 6.68 14.11
N SER A 104 10.96 6.80 12.90
CA SER A 104 11.42 7.74 11.88
C SER A 104 10.93 9.18 12.08
N GLY A 105 10.06 9.42 13.09
CA GLY A 105 9.46 10.73 13.37
C GLY A 105 8.05 10.91 12.78
N GLY A 106 7.53 9.90 12.09
CA GLY A 106 6.16 9.85 11.59
C GLY A 106 5.14 9.41 12.64
N VAL A 107 3.94 9.07 12.18
CA VAL A 107 2.85 8.59 13.04
C VAL A 107 1.99 7.53 12.35
N HIS A 108 1.72 6.43 13.04
CA HIS A 108 0.67 5.48 12.70
C HIS A 108 -0.64 5.95 13.34
N ILE A 109 -1.69 6.09 12.54
CA ILE A 109 -3.05 6.39 12.98
C ILE A 109 -3.89 5.13 12.78
N TYR A 110 -4.41 4.58 13.88
CA TYR A 110 -5.13 3.30 13.89
C TYR A 110 -6.64 3.51 13.77
N TYR A 111 -7.27 2.64 13.00
CA TYR A 111 -8.71 2.62 12.74
C TYR A 111 -9.25 1.19 12.91
N PRO A 112 -10.56 1.03 13.19
CA PRO A 112 -11.21 -0.28 13.11
C PRO A 112 -10.85 -0.98 11.79
N GLY A 113 -10.37 -2.22 11.88
CA GLY A 113 -9.84 -2.94 10.72
C GLY A 113 -10.88 -3.28 9.67
N THR A 114 -10.42 -3.48 8.44
CA THR A 114 -11.28 -3.84 7.31
C THR A 114 -10.66 -4.93 6.42
N THR A 115 -11.34 -5.24 5.32
CA THR A 115 -10.81 -6.08 4.23
C THR A 115 -10.18 -5.27 3.11
N GLN A 116 -9.95 -3.96 3.29
CA GLN A 116 -9.29 -3.13 2.29
C GLN A 116 -7.88 -3.65 2.00
N ARG A 117 -7.39 -3.37 0.80
CA ARG A 117 -6.02 -3.76 0.42
C ARG A 117 -5.04 -2.73 0.96
N ASN A 118 -3.82 -3.19 1.27
CA ASN A 118 -2.70 -2.28 1.48
C ASN A 118 -2.54 -1.32 0.29
N GLY A 119 -2.11 -0.09 0.60
CA GLY A 119 -1.85 0.94 -0.38
C GLY A 119 -0.68 1.82 0.02
N THR A 120 -0.19 2.59 -0.94
CA THR A 120 0.88 3.58 -0.73
C THR A 120 0.61 4.79 -1.63
N LEU A 121 0.92 5.98 -1.14
CA LEU A 121 0.93 7.23 -1.88
C LEU A 121 2.33 7.86 -1.72
N PRO A 122 3.30 7.43 -2.53
CA PRO A 122 4.71 7.78 -2.32
C PRO A 122 4.96 9.29 -2.35
N GLY A 123 4.34 10.01 -3.30
CA GLY A 123 4.47 11.48 -3.41
C GLY A 123 3.80 12.26 -2.27
N ALA A 124 2.97 11.59 -1.47
CA ALA A 124 2.33 12.15 -0.30
C ALA A 124 2.97 11.71 1.02
N HIS A 125 3.89 10.74 0.98
CA HIS A 125 4.46 10.08 2.17
C HIS A 125 3.36 9.54 3.11
N VAL A 126 2.33 8.94 2.51
CA VAL A 126 1.22 8.30 3.23
C VAL A 126 1.08 6.86 2.77
N ASP A 127 1.22 5.94 3.70
CA ASP A 127 1.02 4.51 3.52
C ASP A 127 -0.29 4.06 4.18
N PHE A 128 -0.86 2.98 3.65
CA PHE A 128 -2.04 2.34 4.23
C PHE A 128 -1.79 0.85 4.45
N ARG A 129 -1.89 0.43 5.70
CA ARG A 129 -1.71 -0.95 6.14
C ARG A 129 -3.06 -1.51 6.57
N SER A 130 -3.58 -2.45 5.80
CA SER A 130 -4.79 -3.21 6.05
C SER A 130 -4.51 -4.68 5.69
N THR A 131 -5.43 -5.36 5.02
CA THR A 131 -5.34 -6.80 4.75
C THR A 131 -4.08 -7.13 3.95
N GLY A 132 -3.33 -8.11 4.44
CA GLY A 132 -2.05 -8.55 3.86
C GLY A 132 -0.84 -7.71 4.29
N GLY A 133 -1.01 -6.81 5.27
CA GLY A 133 0.06 -6.02 5.89
C GLY A 133 0.25 -6.36 7.36
N TYR A 134 1.22 -5.69 7.98
CA TYR A 134 1.45 -5.73 9.41
C TYR A 134 2.15 -4.44 9.88
N VAL A 135 2.10 -4.18 11.18
CA VAL A 135 2.80 -3.07 11.84
C VAL A 135 3.51 -3.56 13.09
N LEU A 136 4.57 -2.85 13.49
CA LEU A 136 5.17 -3.03 14.82
C LEU A 136 4.34 -2.26 15.85
N LEU A 137 4.21 -2.82 17.04
CA LEU A 137 3.48 -2.24 18.15
C LEU A 137 4.44 -1.71 19.23
N PRO A 138 4.09 -0.63 19.96
CA PRO A 138 4.78 -0.28 21.19
C PRO A 138 4.84 -1.49 22.16
N PRO A 139 5.94 -1.70 22.90
CA PRO A 139 7.13 -0.85 23.02
C PRO A 139 8.28 -1.21 22.04
N SER A 140 7.99 -1.84 20.90
CA SER A 140 9.01 -2.20 19.90
C SER A 140 9.88 -1.03 19.49
N SER A 141 11.11 -1.31 19.08
CA SER A 141 12.07 -0.29 18.64
C SER A 141 12.81 -0.72 17.39
N ILE A 142 13.15 0.22 16.51
CA ILE A 142 13.98 -0.06 15.34
C ILE A 142 15.20 0.85 15.30
N SER A 143 16.27 0.37 14.68
CA SER A 143 17.47 1.18 14.45
C SER A 143 17.21 2.20 13.36
N VAL A 144 17.32 3.48 13.71
CA VAL A 144 17.20 4.63 12.80
C VAL A 144 18.48 5.44 12.95
N ARG A 145 19.25 5.58 11.86
CA ARG A 145 20.54 6.30 11.84
C ARG A 145 21.51 5.84 12.94
N GLY A 146 21.55 4.53 13.20
CA GLY A 146 22.44 3.93 14.21
C GLY A 146 21.91 3.97 15.65
N HIS A 147 20.75 4.58 15.90
CA HIS A 147 20.14 4.67 17.22
C HIS A 147 18.86 3.85 17.30
N LEU A 148 18.72 3.06 18.37
CA LEU A 148 17.49 2.34 18.65
C LEU A 148 16.41 3.33 19.08
N SER A 149 15.35 3.46 18.30
CA SER A 149 14.25 4.41 18.52
C SER A 149 12.92 3.67 18.68
N PRO A 150 12.11 3.99 19.71
CA PRO A 150 10.89 3.25 20.02
C PRO A 150 9.66 3.74 19.24
N TYR A 151 8.74 2.82 19.01
CA TYR A 151 7.33 3.12 18.76
C TYR A 151 6.69 3.54 20.08
N VAL A 152 6.00 4.69 20.10
CA VAL A 152 5.43 5.27 21.32
C VAL A 152 3.98 5.65 21.09
N THR A 153 3.06 5.11 21.90
CA THR A 153 1.67 5.58 21.93
C THR A 153 1.64 7.04 22.38
N VAL A 154 1.11 7.91 21.54
CA VAL A 154 1.04 9.36 21.81
C VAL A 154 -0.38 9.85 22.08
N ALA A 155 -1.40 9.14 21.58
CA ALA A 155 -2.80 9.45 21.87
C ALA A 155 -3.71 8.22 21.75
N THR A 156 -4.81 8.25 22.49
CA THR A 156 -5.92 7.31 22.40
C THR A 156 -7.23 8.09 22.38
N SER A 157 -8.12 7.77 21.45
CA SER A 157 -9.43 8.43 21.33
C SER A 157 -10.48 7.72 22.16
N SER A 158 -11.35 8.50 22.82
CA SER A 158 -12.58 8.02 23.46
C SER A 158 -13.83 8.26 22.61
N GLN A 159 -13.68 8.87 21.43
CA GLN A 159 -14.78 9.15 20.51
C GLN A 159 -15.22 7.87 19.78
N PRO A 160 -16.45 7.85 19.22
CA PRO A 160 -16.87 6.78 18.32
C PRO A 160 -15.85 6.58 17.20
N SER A 161 -15.44 5.33 17.01
CA SER A 161 -14.49 4.97 15.95
C SER A 161 -15.21 4.48 14.71
N ALA A 162 -14.61 4.71 13.55
CA ALA A 162 -15.12 4.27 12.26
C ALA A 162 -13.95 3.86 11.35
N PRO A 163 -14.14 2.87 10.47
CA PRO A 163 -13.12 2.53 9.49
C PRO A 163 -12.75 3.71 8.60
N VAL A 164 -11.45 3.86 8.32
CA VAL A 164 -10.97 4.83 7.35
C VAL A 164 -11.25 4.37 5.92
N ASN A 165 -11.66 5.28 5.05
CA ASN A 165 -11.86 5.00 3.62
C ASN A 165 -10.59 5.31 2.84
N TRP A 166 -9.79 4.29 2.55
CA TRP A 166 -8.52 4.47 1.84
C TRP A 166 -8.72 4.96 0.40
N GLU A 167 -9.81 4.55 -0.26
CA GLU A 167 -10.10 4.99 -1.62
C GLU A 167 -10.38 6.50 -1.66
N ALA A 168 -11.17 7.00 -0.72
CA ALA A 168 -11.44 8.44 -0.62
C ALA A 168 -10.17 9.25 -0.33
N ILE A 169 -9.28 8.75 0.55
CA ILE A 169 -7.97 9.37 0.80
C ILE A 169 -7.16 9.44 -0.49
N ARG A 170 -7.08 8.33 -1.23
CA ARG A 170 -6.35 8.24 -2.49
C ARG A 170 -6.90 9.22 -3.52
N GLU A 171 -8.21 9.24 -3.72
CA GLU A 171 -8.86 10.15 -4.66
C GLU A 171 -8.59 11.62 -4.31
N HIS A 172 -8.71 11.97 -3.03
CA HIS A 172 -8.46 13.33 -2.54
C HIS A 172 -6.99 13.77 -2.71
N VAL A 173 -6.04 12.89 -2.43
CA VAL A 173 -4.61 13.17 -2.64
C VAL A 173 -4.32 13.37 -4.13
N MET A 174 -4.89 12.53 -4.98
CA MET A 174 -4.78 12.66 -6.45
C MET A 174 -5.49 13.92 -6.97
N GLU A 175 -6.47 14.46 -6.26
CA GLU A 175 -7.15 15.72 -6.58
C GLU A 175 -6.32 16.96 -6.22
N ILE A 176 -5.57 16.92 -5.12
CA ILE A 176 -4.89 18.09 -4.52
C ILE A 176 -3.38 18.16 -4.83
N GLY A 177 -2.79 17.12 -5.45
CA GLY A 177 -1.36 17.09 -5.80
C GLY A 177 -0.87 18.34 -6.57
N PRO A 178 0.36 18.83 -6.32
CA PRO A 178 0.97 19.93 -7.06
C PRO A 178 1.29 19.44 -8.47
N GLY A 179 0.29 19.60 -9.33
CA GLY A 179 0.29 19.00 -10.64
C GLY A 179 -1.14 18.62 -10.95
N ARG A 180 -1.97 19.64 -11.18
CA ARG A 180 -3.25 19.56 -11.90
C ARG A 180 -3.64 18.10 -12.21
N ARG A 181 -4.61 17.54 -11.48
CA ARG A 181 -5.76 17.05 -12.25
C ARG A 181 -6.06 18.18 -13.23
N PRO A 182 -6.15 17.97 -14.55
CA PRO A 182 -6.61 19.03 -15.43
C PRO A 182 -8.00 19.45 -14.93
N ALA A 183 -8.01 20.46 -14.05
CA ALA A 183 -9.17 20.99 -13.40
C ALA A 183 -9.95 21.64 -14.52
N ALA A 184 -11.16 21.14 -14.71
CA ALA A 184 -12.13 21.57 -15.71
C ALA A 184 -11.63 21.41 -17.17
N ARG A 185 -12.22 20.43 -17.86
CA ARG A 185 -12.14 20.14 -19.31
C ARG A 185 -10.89 19.37 -19.74
N THR A 186 -10.76 18.12 -19.30
CA THR A 186 -10.01 17.15 -20.10
C THR A 186 -10.71 17.04 -21.47
N PRO A 187 -10.00 17.01 -22.62
CA PRO A 187 -10.65 16.78 -23.93
C PRO A 187 -11.53 15.53 -23.96
N ILE A 188 -11.28 14.59 -23.04
CA ILE A 188 -11.92 13.29 -22.91
C ILE A 188 -13.36 13.39 -22.37
N SER A 189 -13.73 14.42 -21.59
CA SER A 189 -15.15 14.60 -21.21
C SER A 189 -16.03 14.88 -22.43
N ASN A 190 -15.46 15.49 -23.47
CA ASN A 190 -16.14 15.75 -24.74
C ASN A 190 -16.00 14.59 -25.75
N MET A 191 -15.44 13.45 -25.32
CA MET A 191 -15.16 12.27 -26.15
C MET A 191 -16.08 11.10 -25.81
N GLU A 192 -17.32 11.37 -25.41
CA GLU A 192 -18.30 10.31 -25.12
C GLU A 192 -18.49 9.34 -26.29
N ASN A 193 -18.37 9.85 -27.52
CA ASN A 193 -18.50 9.08 -28.77
C ASN A 193 -17.16 8.81 -29.47
N ALA A 194 -16.01 9.02 -28.82
CA ALA A 194 -14.72 8.77 -29.47
C ALA A 194 -14.38 7.29 -29.46
N SER A 195 -13.72 6.83 -30.53
CA SER A 195 -13.24 5.45 -30.58
C SER A 195 -12.19 5.17 -29.50
N PRO A 196 -12.09 3.92 -28.98
CA PRO A 196 -11.09 3.55 -27.98
C PRO A 196 -9.65 3.93 -28.38
N GLU A 197 -9.31 3.85 -29.68
CA GLU A 197 -8.00 4.22 -30.22
C GLU A 197 -7.71 5.71 -30.03
N ARG A 198 -8.72 6.56 -30.24
CA ARG A 198 -8.58 8.01 -30.05
C ARG A 198 -8.47 8.38 -28.58
N VAL A 199 -9.18 7.65 -27.71
CA VAL A 199 -9.10 7.80 -26.25
C VAL A 199 -7.68 7.46 -25.77
N VAL A 200 -7.15 6.28 -26.12
CA VAL A 200 -5.83 5.85 -25.66
C VAL A 200 -4.71 6.71 -26.23
N ALA A 201 -4.81 7.16 -27.49
CA ALA A 201 -3.82 8.08 -28.08
C ALA A 201 -3.80 9.44 -27.36
N THR A 202 -4.97 9.92 -26.92
CA THR A 202 -5.07 11.19 -26.18
C THR A 202 -4.47 11.07 -24.79
N LEU A 203 -4.79 9.99 -24.09
CA LEU A 203 -4.23 9.66 -22.78
C LEU A 203 -2.71 9.45 -22.84
N ALA A 204 -2.21 8.74 -23.86
CA ALA A 204 -0.79 8.53 -24.09
C ALA A 204 -0.03 9.85 -24.31
N ARG A 205 -0.60 10.79 -25.07
CA ARG A 205 0.00 12.12 -25.25
C ARG A 205 0.14 12.85 -23.92
N TYR A 206 -0.86 12.73 -23.05
CA TYR A 206 -0.86 13.37 -21.74
C TYR A 206 0.22 12.76 -20.82
N VAL A 207 0.33 11.43 -20.79
CA VAL A 207 1.40 10.72 -20.06
C VAL A 207 2.78 11.18 -20.55
N ALA A 208 3.00 11.24 -21.87
CA ALA A 208 4.29 11.60 -22.45
C ALA A 208 4.73 13.04 -22.14
N GLN A 209 3.78 13.96 -21.93
CA GLN A 209 4.04 15.38 -21.64
C GLN A 209 4.17 15.67 -20.14
N THR A 210 4.05 14.66 -19.29
CA THR A 210 4.05 14.84 -17.83
C THR A 210 5.47 15.12 -17.30
N PRO A 211 5.69 16.24 -16.58
CA PRO A 211 6.97 16.53 -15.93
C PRO A 211 7.42 15.44 -14.95
N GLU A 212 8.71 15.41 -14.66
CA GLU A 212 9.29 14.49 -13.69
C GLU A 212 8.67 14.65 -12.29
N GLY A 213 8.45 13.54 -11.59
CA GLY A 213 7.81 13.51 -10.26
C GLY A 213 6.37 12.97 -10.25
N ASN A 214 5.58 13.18 -11.32
CA ASN A 214 4.14 12.83 -11.35
C ASN A 214 3.77 11.75 -12.39
N ARG A 215 4.76 11.20 -13.09
CA ARG A 215 4.54 10.36 -14.29
C ARG A 215 3.82 9.05 -13.99
N ASN A 216 4.13 8.42 -12.86
CA ASN A 216 3.53 7.13 -12.49
C ASN A 216 2.05 7.31 -12.09
N ASP A 217 1.72 8.40 -11.39
CA ASP A 217 0.34 8.72 -11.00
C ASP A 217 -0.52 9.07 -12.23
N VAL A 218 0.02 9.87 -13.16
CA VAL A 218 -0.66 10.18 -14.42
C VAL A 218 -0.84 8.93 -15.28
N LEU A 219 0.14 8.03 -15.31
CA LEU A 219 0.02 6.75 -15.99
C LEU A 219 -1.09 5.88 -15.39
N TYR A 220 -1.17 5.80 -14.05
CA TYR A 220 -2.22 5.06 -13.37
C TYR A 220 -3.61 5.61 -13.70
N TRP A 221 -3.79 6.93 -13.58
CA TRP A 221 -5.04 7.63 -13.95
C TRP A 221 -5.42 7.36 -15.41
N ALA A 222 -4.47 7.51 -16.34
CA ALA A 222 -4.69 7.30 -17.76
C ALA A 222 -5.10 5.85 -18.05
N SER A 223 -4.51 4.89 -17.33
CA SER A 223 -4.82 3.48 -17.46
C SER A 223 -6.23 3.15 -16.96
N CYS A 224 -6.66 3.70 -15.82
CA CYS A 224 -8.04 3.56 -15.36
C CYS A 224 -9.04 4.11 -16.38
N ARG A 225 -8.77 5.32 -16.90
CA ARG A 225 -9.66 5.97 -17.88
C ARG A 225 -9.75 5.24 -19.20
N ALA A 226 -8.64 4.66 -19.65
CA ALA A 226 -8.62 3.81 -20.83
C ALA A 226 -9.47 2.54 -20.61
N ALA A 227 -9.29 1.87 -19.46
CA ALA A 227 -10.05 0.67 -19.11
C ALA A 227 -11.56 0.94 -18.97
N GLU A 228 -11.95 2.04 -18.31
CA GLU A 228 -13.35 2.50 -18.23
C GLU A 228 -14.01 2.71 -19.60
N ARG A 229 -13.22 3.08 -20.61
CA ARG A 229 -13.67 3.32 -21.99
C ARG A 229 -13.53 2.09 -22.90
N GLY A 230 -13.27 0.92 -22.32
CA GLY A 230 -13.15 -0.34 -23.07
C GLY A 230 -11.91 -0.43 -23.95
N VAL A 231 -10.91 0.44 -23.75
CA VAL A 231 -9.62 0.31 -24.43
C VAL A 231 -9.02 -1.02 -24.00
N ARG A 232 -8.65 -1.83 -25.00
CA ARG A 232 -8.02 -3.13 -24.81
C ARG A 232 -6.50 -3.00 -24.88
N ASP A 233 -6.02 -2.37 -25.93
CA ASP A 233 -4.59 -2.21 -26.15
C ASP A 233 -4.01 -1.01 -25.38
N ALA A 234 -3.33 -1.28 -24.27
CA ALA A 234 -2.63 -0.27 -23.46
C ALA A 234 -1.20 0.03 -23.93
N ARG A 235 -0.69 -0.57 -25.03
CA ARG A 235 0.66 -0.31 -25.56
C ARG A 235 0.97 1.18 -25.74
N PRO A 236 0.04 2.03 -26.23
CA PRO A 236 0.33 3.46 -26.38
C PRO A 236 0.61 4.17 -25.04
N LEU A 237 -0.01 3.72 -23.94
CA LEU A 237 0.27 4.26 -22.59
C LEU A 237 1.64 3.83 -22.09
N LEU A 238 2.01 2.56 -22.32
CA LEU A 238 3.33 2.04 -21.97
C LEU A 238 4.44 2.78 -22.72
N GLU A 239 4.30 2.95 -24.03
CA GLU A 239 5.27 3.71 -24.84
C GLU A 239 5.39 5.17 -24.39
N ALA A 240 4.26 5.80 -24.03
CA ALA A 240 4.27 7.16 -23.51
C ALA A 240 4.98 7.26 -22.15
N ALA A 241 4.76 6.29 -21.27
CA ALA A 241 5.44 6.19 -19.98
C ALA A 241 6.96 6.04 -20.15
N LEU A 242 7.40 5.19 -21.08
CA LEU A 242 8.81 4.99 -21.40
C LEU A 242 9.45 6.26 -21.98
N ARG A 243 8.75 6.97 -22.88
CA ARG A 243 9.22 8.28 -23.40
C ARG A 243 9.28 9.35 -22.32
N ALA A 244 8.39 9.28 -21.34
CA ALA A 244 8.46 10.10 -20.14
C ALA A 244 9.55 9.61 -19.17
N GLY A 245 10.31 8.56 -19.46
CA GLY A 245 11.43 8.11 -18.62
C GLY A 245 11.05 7.21 -17.44
N LEU A 246 9.85 6.62 -17.42
CA LEU A 246 9.52 5.56 -16.46
C LEU A 246 10.21 4.24 -16.83
N GLU A 247 10.58 3.43 -15.85
CA GLU A 247 11.10 2.08 -16.08
C GLU A 247 9.99 1.18 -16.65
N GLN A 248 10.32 0.35 -17.64
CA GLN A 248 9.36 -0.53 -18.32
C GLN A 248 8.58 -1.43 -17.35
N ARG A 249 9.26 -2.02 -16.37
CA ARG A 249 8.63 -2.94 -15.41
C ARG A 249 7.65 -2.22 -14.49
N GLU A 250 8.03 -1.02 -14.03
CA GLU A 250 7.18 -0.18 -13.18
C GLU A 250 5.94 0.28 -13.96
N ALA A 251 6.14 0.83 -15.16
CA ALA A 251 5.05 1.27 -16.02
C ALA A 251 4.07 0.14 -16.36
N ALA A 252 4.58 -1.05 -16.70
CA ALA A 252 3.75 -2.22 -16.98
C ALA A 252 2.95 -2.67 -15.74
N ARG A 253 3.55 -2.65 -14.55
CA ARG A 253 2.84 -2.96 -13.29
C ARG A 253 1.73 -1.95 -13.00
N THR A 254 1.96 -0.67 -13.25
CA THR A 254 0.98 0.40 -13.07
C THR A 254 -0.21 0.26 -14.02
N ILE A 255 0.04 -0.06 -15.29
CA ILE A 255 -1.03 -0.33 -16.26
C ILE A 255 -1.83 -1.58 -15.86
N TYR A 256 -1.13 -2.66 -15.52
CA TYR A 256 -1.76 -3.92 -15.11
C TYR A 256 -2.64 -3.74 -13.87
N SER A 257 -2.18 -2.98 -12.87
CA SER A 257 -2.94 -2.76 -11.64
C SER A 257 -4.24 -1.98 -11.90
N ALA A 258 -4.22 -0.99 -12.79
CA ALA A 258 -5.39 -0.22 -13.20
C ALA A 258 -6.42 -1.08 -13.97
N TYR A 259 -5.98 -1.84 -14.97
CA TYR A 259 -6.87 -2.67 -15.79
C TYR A 259 -7.51 -3.82 -15.00
N ARG A 260 -6.73 -4.45 -14.10
CA ARG A 260 -7.23 -5.52 -13.24
C ARG A 260 -8.34 -5.02 -12.29
N ARG A 261 -8.30 -3.75 -11.90
CA ARG A 261 -9.35 -3.16 -11.05
C ARG A 261 -10.69 -3.10 -11.78
N ILE A 262 -10.71 -2.60 -13.01
CA ILE A 262 -11.93 -2.49 -13.81
C ILE A 262 -12.48 -3.86 -14.23
N ALA A 263 -11.60 -4.83 -14.50
CA ALA A 263 -12.02 -6.21 -14.79
C ALA A 263 -12.62 -6.96 -13.58
N ALA A 264 -12.44 -6.45 -12.35
CA ALA A 264 -13.10 -7.01 -11.17
C ALA A 264 -14.56 -6.54 -11.03
N ASP A 265 -14.96 -5.51 -11.78
CA ASP A 265 -16.31 -4.91 -11.78
C ASP A 265 -17.14 -5.28 -13.03
N GLY A 266 -16.66 -6.21 -13.89
CA GLY A 266 -17.33 -6.69 -15.12
C GLY A 266 -16.89 -8.10 -15.55
N PRO A 267 -17.51 -8.74 -16.57
CA PRO A 267 -17.24 -10.15 -16.88
C PRO A 267 -15.80 -10.35 -17.40
N VAL A 268 -15.18 -11.41 -16.89
CA VAL A 268 -13.75 -11.74 -16.97
C VAL A 268 -13.28 -11.91 -18.42
N HIS A 269 -12.29 -11.12 -18.85
CA HIS A 269 -11.45 -11.47 -20.00
C HIS A 269 -9.98 -11.15 -19.72
N GLU A 270 -9.14 -12.18 -19.86
CA GLU A 270 -7.72 -12.20 -19.50
C GLU A 270 -6.86 -11.27 -20.37
N TYR A 271 -6.00 -10.49 -19.70
CA TYR A 271 -4.78 -9.93 -20.30
C TYR A 271 -3.58 -10.79 -19.91
N PRO A 272 -2.64 -11.05 -20.83
CA PRO A 272 -1.48 -11.87 -20.54
C PRO A 272 -0.58 -11.23 -19.48
N SER A 273 -0.21 -12.05 -18.50
CA SER A 273 0.71 -11.74 -17.41
C SER A 273 2.10 -11.33 -17.95
N PRO A 274 2.82 -10.40 -17.29
CA PRO A 274 4.17 -9.97 -17.71
C PRO A 274 5.25 -11.08 -17.65
N HIS A 275 4.91 -12.31 -17.29
CA HIS A 275 5.85 -13.41 -17.04
C HIS A 275 6.04 -14.40 -18.20
N GLN A 276 5.56 -14.12 -19.41
CA GLN A 276 5.81 -14.99 -20.57
C GLN A 276 6.82 -14.38 -21.56
N SER A 277 8.11 -14.44 -21.20
CA SER A 277 9.20 -14.41 -22.17
C SER A 277 10.43 -15.13 -21.63
N ARG A 278 10.35 -16.47 -21.62
CA ARG A 278 11.48 -17.39 -21.79
C ARG A 278 10.98 -18.82 -21.69
N ARG A 279 10.91 -19.50 -22.84
CA ARG A 279 11.27 -20.90 -23.06
C ARG A 279 10.84 -21.28 -24.47
N GLU A 280 11.63 -20.82 -25.43
CA GLU A 280 11.89 -21.62 -26.61
C GLU A 280 13.40 -21.77 -26.75
N ASP A 281 13.77 -23.03 -26.99
CA ASP A 281 15.02 -23.55 -27.50
C ASP A 281 16.00 -24.20 -26.51
N GLY A 282 16.41 -25.41 -26.88
CA GLY A 282 17.34 -26.27 -26.15
C GLY A 282 16.78 -27.65 -25.78
N ARG A 283 16.33 -28.44 -26.78
CA ARG A 283 16.30 -29.91 -26.65
C ARG A 283 17.74 -30.38 -26.38
N ARG A 284 17.96 -31.04 -25.25
CA ARG A 284 19.07 -31.98 -25.07
C ARG A 284 18.49 -33.30 -24.58
N GLU A 285 18.48 -34.27 -25.48
CA GLU A 285 18.29 -35.68 -25.18
C GLU A 285 19.43 -36.16 -24.28
N TYR A 286 19.07 -36.93 -23.25
CA TYR A 286 19.98 -37.83 -22.55
C TYR A 286 19.45 -39.26 -22.74
N PRO A 287 20.30 -40.24 -23.08
CA PRO A 287 19.88 -41.62 -23.21
C PRO A 287 19.77 -42.28 -21.83
N GLN A 288 18.90 -43.28 -21.74
CA GLN A 288 18.80 -44.25 -20.65
C GLN A 288 18.65 -45.63 -21.30
N PRO A 289 18.99 -46.74 -20.62
CA PRO A 289 19.90 -46.92 -19.49
C PRO A 289 21.27 -47.49 -19.90
#